data_AF-A0A7J4K2C4-F1
#
_entry.id   AF-A0A7J4K2C4-F1
#
_cell.length_a   1.000
_cell.length_b   1.000
_cell.length_c   1.000
_cell.angle_alpha   90.00
_cell.angle_beta   90.00
_cell.angle_gamma   90.00
#
_symmetry.space_group_name_H-M   'P 1'
#
loop_
_entity.id
_entity.type
_entity.pdbx_description
1 polymer ?
#
loop_
_entity_poly.entity_id
_entity_poly.type
_entity_poly.pdbx_seq_one_letter_code
_entity_poly.pdbx_strand_id
1 'polypeptide(L)'
;MCNLKKVGIFAILMMIIGQIAWFLETMVDMAHYANPAYFGVWSKLMMPAAGAPPTEFFIVSVVISIIGWAIFACAYFVFNGAIKAKNEMQKGLMFGGWVFLLATLPGSLSMYMLFNLPAMLLVSWMIVGLILNLVAGVVAVRIIKVL
;
A
#
# COMPACT_ATOMS: atom_id res chain seq x y z
N MET A 1 -3.22 -10.60 -21.90
CA MET A 1 -1.83 -10.15 -21.63
C MET A 1 -1.89 -8.78 -20.98
N CYS A 2 -1.12 -8.53 -19.92
CA CYS A 2 -1.21 -7.30 -19.13
C CYS A 2 -0.87 -6.06 -19.99
N ASN A 3 -1.76 -5.07 -20.07
CA ASN A 3 -1.52 -3.86 -20.84
C ASN A 3 -0.58 -2.92 -20.07
N LEU A 4 0.73 -2.97 -20.41
CA LEU A 4 1.78 -2.23 -19.70
C LEU A 4 1.53 -0.73 -19.62
N LYS A 5 0.92 -0.12 -20.64
CA LYS A 5 0.58 1.31 -20.62
C LYS A 5 -0.45 1.61 -19.54
N LYS A 6 -1.53 0.83 -19.46
CA LYS A 6 -2.57 1.00 -18.43
C LYS A 6 -2.02 0.72 -17.03
N VAL A 7 -1.15 -0.28 -16.89
CA VAL A 7 -0.45 -0.58 -15.62
C VAL A 7 0.46 0.57 -15.20
N GLY A 8 1.25 1.14 -16.11
CA GLY A 8 2.13 2.26 -15.80
C GLY A 8 1.35 3.49 -15.32
N ILE A 9 0.26 3.84 -16.00
CA ILE A 9 -0.62 4.95 -15.60
C ILE A 9 -1.22 4.69 -14.21
N PHE A 10 -1.73 3.47 -13.98
CA PHE A 10 -2.28 3.09 -12.68
C PHE A 10 -1.23 3.19 -11.57
N ALA A 11 -0.03 2.65 -11.80
CA ALA A 11 1.02 2.60 -10.80
C ALA A 11 1.51 3.99 -10.39
N ILE A 12 1.68 4.91 -11.36
CA ILE A 12 2.06 6.30 -11.08
C ILE A 12 0.95 7.02 -10.30
N LEU A 13 -0.31 6.89 -10.73
CA LEU A 13 -1.44 7.53 -10.06
C LEU A 13 -1.58 7.05 -8.62
N MET A 14 -1.54 5.73 -8.39
CA MET A 14 -1.66 5.16 -7.06
C MET A 14 -0.43 5.43 -6.20
N MET A 15 0.76 5.54 -6.80
CA MET A 15 1.95 6.01 -6.07
C MET A 15 1.72 7.41 -5.50
N ILE A 16 1.22 8.35 -6.30
CA ILE A 16 0.95 9.73 -5.83
C ILE A 16 -0.09 9.73 -4.71
N ILE A 17 -1.22 9.03 -4.92
CA ILE A 17 -2.28 8.92 -3.90
C ILE A 17 -1.74 8.29 -2.62
N GLY A 18 -0.96 7.21 -2.76
CA GLY A 18 -0.33 6.52 -1.64
C GLY A 18 0.63 7.41 -0.88
N GLN A 19 1.50 8.16 -1.56
CA GLN A 19 2.45 9.07 -0.90
C GLN A 19 1.72 10.15 -0.08
N ILE A 20 0.63 10.71 -0.60
CA ILE A 20 -0.19 11.67 0.14
C ILE A 20 -0.81 11.02 1.38
N ALA A 21 -1.40 9.83 1.24
CA ALA A 21 -2.05 9.14 2.35
C ALA A 21 -1.06 8.77 3.46
N TRP A 22 0.11 8.21 3.10
CA TRP A 22 1.16 7.88 4.05
C TRP A 22 1.77 9.12 4.71
N PHE A 23 1.97 10.21 3.96
CA PHE A 23 2.43 11.47 4.54
C PHE A 23 1.46 11.97 5.63
N LEU A 24 0.16 11.97 5.35
CA LEU A 24 -0.85 12.39 6.31
C LEU A 24 -0.91 11.48 7.54
N GLU A 25 -0.83 10.16 7.36
CA GLU A 25 -0.74 9.20 8.47
C GLU A 25 0.51 9.45 9.31
N THR A 26 1.66 9.63 8.68
CA THR A 26 2.92 9.81 9.38
C THR A 26 2.88 11.08 10.23
N MET A 27 2.22 12.15 9.78
CA MET A 27 1.99 13.35 10.60
C MET A 27 1.16 13.06 11.85
N VAL A 28 0.14 12.21 11.75
CA VAL A 28 -0.70 11.81 12.89
C VAL A 28 0.10 10.93 13.87
N ASP A 29 0.91 10.02 13.35
CA ASP A 29 1.64 9.02 14.13
C ASP A 29 3.09 9.42 14.46
N MET A 30 3.47 10.70 14.26
CA MET A 30 4.84 11.19 14.49
C MET A 30 5.40 10.86 15.88
N ALA A 31 4.53 10.82 16.90
CA ALA A 31 4.93 10.45 18.26
C ALA A 31 5.55 9.04 18.33
N HIS A 32 5.08 8.10 17.49
CA HIS A 32 5.67 6.76 17.39
C HIS A 32 7.01 6.79 16.66
N TYR A 33 7.10 7.53 15.56
CA TYR A 33 8.33 7.63 14.77
C TYR A 33 9.46 8.39 15.46
N ALA A 34 9.15 9.29 16.38
CA ALA A 34 10.12 10.08 17.14
C ALA A 34 10.54 9.40 18.47
N ASN A 35 9.91 8.30 18.86
CA ASN A 35 10.21 7.64 20.13
C ASN A 35 11.48 6.77 20.02
N PRO A 36 12.55 7.08 20.78
CA PRO A 36 13.82 6.35 20.71
C PRO A 36 13.70 4.86 21.01
N ALA A 37 12.68 4.44 21.78
CA ALA A 37 12.44 3.03 22.11
C ALA A 37 12.16 2.17 20.86
N TYR A 38 11.70 2.78 19.76
CA TYR A 38 11.38 2.08 18.52
C TYR A 38 12.45 2.24 17.44
N PHE A 39 13.54 2.98 17.66
CA PHE A 39 14.52 3.21 16.59
C PHE A 39 15.21 1.93 16.10
N GLY A 40 15.31 0.92 16.96
CA GLY A 40 15.88 -0.38 16.61
C GLY A 40 14.97 -1.27 15.74
N VAL A 41 13.69 -0.93 15.56
CA VAL A 41 12.75 -1.74 14.76
C VAL A 41 12.75 -1.36 13.28
N TRP A 42 13.23 -0.16 12.95
CA TRP A 42 13.26 0.36 11.60
C TRP A 42 14.39 -0.29 10.79
N SER A 43 14.15 -0.49 9.49
CA SER A 43 15.21 -0.95 8.62
C SER A 43 16.36 0.05 8.57
N LYS A 44 17.60 -0.44 8.41
CA LYS A 44 18.78 0.43 8.19
C LYS A 44 18.67 1.31 6.94
N LEU A 45 17.80 0.91 6.00
CA LEU A 45 17.48 1.72 4.82
C LEU A 45 16.66 2.96 5.20
N MET A 46 15.72 2.82 6.13
CA MET A 46 14.90 3.93 6.62
C MET A 46 15.62 4.77 7.66
N MET A 47 16.32 4.13 8.61
CA MET A 47 16.97 4.80 9.73
C MET A 47 18.38 4.22 9.93
N PRO A 48 19.37 4.60 9.10
CA PRO A 48 20.75 4.11 9.22
C PRO A 48 21.43 4.58 10.51
N ALA A 49 21.01 5.74 11.02
CA ALA A 49 21.34 6.28 12.33
C ALA A 49 20.07 6.83 12.97
N ALA A 50 20.04 6.90 14.31
CA ALA A 50 18.93 7.47 15.06
C ALA A 50 18.61 8.90 14.59
N GLY A 51 17.40 9.13 14.11
CA GLY A 51 16.99 10.43 13.60
C GLY A 51 16.09 10.33 12.37
N ALA A 52 16.00 11.42 11.62
CA ALA A 52 15.15 11.49 10.44
C ALA A 52 15.66 10.56 9.31
N PRO A 53 14.76 9.96 8.51
CA PRO A 53 15.14 9.21 7.33
C PRO A 53 15.93 10.07 6.33
N PRO A 54 16.94 9.50 5.67
CA PRO A 54 17.71 10.21 4.66
C PRO A 54 16.88 10.36 3.37
N THR A 55 17.20 11.35 2.52
CA THR A 55 16.44 11.62 1.29
C THR A 55 16.44 10.44 0.31
N GLU A 56 17.50 9.64 0.33
CA GLU A 56 17.63 8.40 -0.45
C GLU A 56 16.50 7.42 -0.14
N PHE A 57 16.03 7.36 1.12
CA PHE A 57 14.91 6.51 1.50
C PHE A 57 13.62 6.91 0.75
N PHE A 58 13.39 8.21 0.55
CA PHE A 58 12.23 8.69 -0.21
C PHE A 58 12.25 8.22 -1.67
N ILE A 59 13.43 8.26 -2.32
CA ILE A 59 13.56 7.77 -3.69
C ILE A 59 13.24 6.27 -3.76
N VAL A 60 13.78 5.50 -2.82
CA VAL A 60 13.53 4.05 -2.76
C VAL A 60 12.07 3.75 -2.47
N SER A 61 11.43 4.49 -1.57
CA SER A 61 10.01 4.30 -1.24
C SER A 61 9.10 4.58 -2.44
N VAL A 62 9.41 5.60 -3.25
CA VAL A 62 8.71 5.89 -4.51
C VAL A 62 8.86 4.73 -5.50
N VAL A 63 10.07 4.20 -5.68
CA VAL A 63 10.31 3.07 -6.60
C VAL A 63 9.56 1.81 -6.15
N ILE A 64 9.65 1.46 -4.86
CA ILE A 64 8.94 0.30 -4.29
C ILE A 64 7.43 0.50 -4.42
N SER A 65 6.91 1.72 -4.21
CA SER A 65 5.50 2.04 -4.37
C SER A 65 5.02 1.81 -5.81
N ILE A 66 5.78 2.29 -6.81
CA ILE A 66 5.46 2.05 -8.23
C ILE A 66 5.42 0.55 -8.53
N ILE A 67 6.41 -0.21 -8.07
CA ILE A 67 6.46 -1.67 -8.27
C ILE A 67 5.26 -2.34 -7.61
N GLY A 68 4.96 -2.02 -6.35
CA GLY A 68 3.83 -2.56 -5.60
C GLY A 68 2.50 -2.32 -6.31
N TRP A 69 2.26 -1.09 -6.78
CA TRP A 69 1.03 -0.76 -7.51
C TRP A 69 0.97 -1.37 -8.90
N ALA A 70 2.11 -1.57 -9.57
CA ALA A 70 2.16 -2.31 -10.83
C ALA A 70 1.77 -3.79 -10.61
N ILE A 71 2.26 -4.42 -9.54
CA ILE A 71 1.87 -5.78 -9.15
C ILE A 71 0.37 -5.84 -8.85
N PHE A 72 -0.17 -4.88 -8.11
CA PHE A 72 -1.61 -4.77 -7.83
C PHE A 72 -2.44 -4.72 -9.12
N ALA A 73 -2.05 -3.88 -10.08
CA ALA A 73 -2.72 -3.77 -11.37
C ALA A 73 -2.65 -5.07 -12.19
N CYS A 74 -1.48 -5.72 -12.21
CA CYS A 74 -1.31 -7.03 -12.85
C CYS A 74 -2.21 -8.09 -12.20
N ALA A 75 -2.30 -8.11 -10.87
CA ALA A 75 -3.18 -9.01 -10.15
C ALA A 75 -4.65 -8.74 -10.52
N TYR A 76 -5.08 -7.47 -10.60
CA TYR A 76 -6.42 -7.14 -11.07
C TYR A 76 -6.64 -7.69 -12.48
N PHE A 77 -5.70 -7.49 -13.41
CA PHE A 77 -5.80 -7.99 -14.78
C PHE A 77 -5.99 -9.52 -14.82
N VAL A 78 -5.27 -10.28 -14.00
CA VAL A 78 -5.38 -11.75 -13.95
C VAL A 78 -6.70 -12.20 -13.34
N PHE A 79 -7.10 -11.61 -12.22
CA PHE A 79 -8.24 -12.09 -11.44
C PHE A 79 -9.58 -11.46 -11.81
N ASN A 80 -9.62 -10.41 -12.65
CA ASN A 80 -10.86 -9.68 -12.93
C ASN A 80 -12.00 -10.57 -13.44
N GLY A 81 -11.71 -11.65 -14.17
CA GLY A 81 -12.71 -12.57 -14.71
C GLY A 81 -13.38 -13.45 -13.66
N ALA A 82 -12.72 -13.67 -12.51
CA ALA A 82 -13.25 -14.46 -11.41
C ALA A 82 -14.21 -13.66 -10.51
N ILE A 83 -14.19 -12.33 -10.58
CA ILE A 83 -14.96 -11.45 -9.71
C ILE A 83 -16.35 -11.22 -10.28
N LYS A 84 -17.34 -11.92 -9.73
CA LYS A 84 -18.76 -11.75 -10.06
C LYS A 84 -19.35 -10.61 -9.23
N ALA A 85 -19.54 -9.45 -9.87
CA ALA A 85 -20.09 -8.25 -9.24
C ALA A 85 -21.20 -7.63 -10.11
N LYS A 86 -22.13 -6.90 -9.49
CA LYS A 86 -23.28 -6.30 -10.19
C LYS A 86 -22.89 -5.05 -11.00
N ASN A 87 -21.85 -4.35 -10.58
CA ASN A 87 -21.36 -3.14 -11.25
C ASN A 87 -19.85 -2.95 -11.00
N GLU A 88 -19.24 -2.01 -11.74
CA GLU A 88 -17.80 -1.71 -11.68
C GLU A 88 -17.33 -1.29 -10.28
N MET A 89 -18.12 -0.49 -9.55
CA MET A 89 -17.79 -0.04 -8.20
C MET A 89 -17.67 -1.23 -7.25
N GLN A 90 -18.68 -2.10 -7.25
CA GLN A 90 -18.69 -3.30 -6.43
C GLN A 90 -17.52 -4.22 -6.81
N LYS A 91 -17.23 -4.39 -8.11
CA LYS A 91 -16.10 -5.19 -8.58
C LYS A 91 -14.77 -4.68 -8.00
N GLY A 92 -14.57 -3.36 -8.02
CA GLY A 92 -13.36 -2.72 -7.52
C GLY A 92 -13.21 -2.85 -6.02
N LEU A 93 -14.28 -2.57 -5.26
CA LEU A 93 -14.29 -2.73 -3.81
C LEU A 93 -14.06 -4.19 -3.38
N MET A 94 -14.67 -5.15 -4.09
CA MET A 94 -14.43 -6.57 -3.82
C MET A 94 -12.96 -6.94 -4.06
N PHE A 95 -12.38 -6.52 -5.19
CA PHE A 95 -10.98 -6.79 -5.48
C PHE A 95 -10.05 -6.15 -4.43
N GLY A 96 -10.23 -4.86 -4.15
CA GLY A 96 -9.44 -4.15 -3.14
C GLY A 96 -9.54 -4.80 -1.76
N GLY A 97 -10.75 -5.17 -1.35
CA GLY A 97 -10.99 -5.90 -0.10
C GLY A 97 -10.30 -7.26 -0.06
N TRP A 98 -10.31 -8.01 -1.16
CA TRP A 98 -9.58 -9.28 -1.25
C TRP A 98 -8.07 -9.10 -1.14
N VAL A 99 -7.50 -8.11 -1.82
CA VAL A 99 -6.06 -7.82 -1.69
C VAL A 99 -5.72 -7.40 -0.25
N PHE A 100 -6.56 -6.59 0.39
CA PHE A 100 -6.37 -6.25 1.79
C PHE A 100 -6.37 -7.51 2.67
N LEU A 101 -7.39 -8.37 2.56
CA LEU A 101 -7.54 -9.57 3.38
C LEU A 101 -6.46 -10.62 3.14
N LEU A 102 -5.96 -10.75 1.91
CA LEU A 102 -5.03 -11.81 1.52
C LEU A 102 -3.57 -11.38 1.58
N ALA A 103 -3.28 -10.08 1.49
CA ALA A 103 -1.90 -9.57 1.51
C ALA A 103 -1.65 -8.59 2.65
N THR A 104 -2.42 -7.51 2.75
CA THR A 104 -2.13 -6.42 3.71
C THR A 104 -2.36 -6.85 5.16
N LEU A 105 -3.48 -7.49 5.46
CA LEU A 105 -3.82 -7.95 6.81
C LEU A 105 -2.85 -9.05 7.28
N PRO A 106 -2.60 -10.14 6.53
CA PRO A 106 -1.61 -11.14 6.93
C PRO A 106 -0.20 -10.57 7.08
N GLY A 107 0.20 -9.64 6.20
CA GLY A 107 1.48 -8.95 6.31
C GLY A 107 1.60 -8.12 7.60
N SER A 108 0.54 -7.40 7.97
CA SER A 108 0.49 -6.60 9.21
C SER A 108 0.51 -7.48 10.46
N LEU A 109 -0.23 -8.59 10.45
CA LEU A 109 -0.21 -9.56 11.53
C LEU A 109 1.16 -10.25 11.65
N SER A 110 1.81 -10.54 10.53
CA SER A 110 3.18 -11.07 10.54
C SER A 110 4.14 -10.07 11.14
N MET A 111 4.00 -8.78 10.81
CA MET A 111 4.81 -7.73 11.42
C MET A 111 4.58 -7.62 12.94
N TYR A 112 3.33 -7.73 13.40
CA TYR A 112 3.01 -7.77 14.83
C TYR A 112 3.70 -8.93 15.56
N MET A 113 3.77 -10.10 14.94
CA MET A 113 4.37 -11.29 15.55
C MET A 113 5.91 -11.28 15.52
N LEU A 114 6.50 -10.64 14.52
CA LEU A 114 7.95 -10.70 14.26
C LEU A 114 8.72 -9.46 14.76
N PHE A 115 8.07 -8.29 14.80
CA PHE A 115 8.69 -7.03 15.17
C PHE A 115 8.04 -6.45 16.42
N ASN A 116 8.86 -5.82 17.26
CA ASN A 116 8.39 -5.14 18.47
C ASN A 116 7.81 -3.74 18.14
N LEU A 117 6.81 -3.70 17.27
CA LEU A 117 6.13 -2.47 16.86
C LEU A 117 4.96 -2.13 17.80
N PRO A 118 4.66 -0.84 18.02
CA PRO A 118 3.45 -0.43 18.72
C PRO A 118 2.21 -0.96 18.01
N ALA A 119 1.32 -1.65 18.74
CA ALA A 119 0.08 -2.18 18.17
C ALA A 119 -0.80 -1.08 17.55
N MET A 120 -0.85 0.09 18.18
CA MET A 120 -1.61 1.25 17.66
C MET A 120 -1.10 1.73 16.31
N LEU A 121 0.23 1.72 16.10
CA LEU A 121 0.83 2.09 14.82
C LEU A 121 0.45 1.10 13.72
N LEU A 122 0.48 -0.20 14.02
CA LEU A 122 0.04 -1.23 13.08
C LEU A 122 -1.44 -1.10 12.72
N VAL A 123 -2.30 -0.75 13.69
CA VAL A 123 -3.72 -0.48 13.44
C VAL A 123 -3.89 0.72 12.49
N SER A 124 -3.14 1.80 12.72
CA SER A 124 -3.14 2.96 11.83
C SER A 124 -2.75 2.59 10.39
N TRP A 125 -1.65 1.84 10.23
CA TRP A 125 -1.20 1.34 8.94
C TRP A 125 -2.22 0.43 8.26
N MET A 126 -2.90 -0.42 9.03
CA MET A 126 -3.95 -1.29 8.50
C MET A 126 -5.16 -0.48 8.00
N ILE A 127 -5.56 0.58 8.71
CA ILE A 127 -6.66 1.46 8.28
C ILE A 127 -6.31 2.15 6.97
N VAL A 128 -5.13 2.77 6.89
CA VAL A 128 -4.65 3.43 5.66
C VAL A 128 -4.49 2.41 4.53
N GLY A 129 -3.93 1.24 4.83
CA GLY A 129 -3.80 0.13 3.88
C GLY A 129 -5.15 -0.34 3.34
N LEU A 130 -6.18 -0.46 4.18
CA LEU A 130 -7.53 -0.82 3.75
C LEU A 130 -8.09 0.24 2.79
N ILE A 131 -8.00 1.52 3.18
CA ILE A 131 -8.49 2.64 2.35
C ILE A 131 -7.79 2.63 0.99
N LEU A 132 -6.46 2.55 0.98
CA LEU A 132 -5.66 2.54 -0.24
C LEU A 132 -5.99 1.34 -1.14
N ASN A 133 -6.14 0.14 -0.58
CA ASN A 133 -6.52 -1.03 -1.37
C ASN A 133 -7.93 -0.91 -1.98
N LEU A 134 -8.91 -0.37 -1.25
CA LEU A 134 -10.26 -0.15 -1.76
C LEU A 134 -10.27 0.89 -2.89
N VAL A 135 -9.59 2.02 -2.68
CA VAL A 135 -9.42 3.06 -3.71
C VAL A 135 -8.71 2.48 -4.94
N ALA A 136 -7.61 1.77 -4.74
CA ALA A 136 -6.86 1.11 -5.80
C ALA A 136 -7.73 0.14 -6.61
N GLY A 137 -8.56 -0.67 -5.94
CA GLY A 137 -9.47 -1.58 -6.61
C GLY A 137 -10.48 -0.87 -7.52
N VAL A 138 -11.09 0.23 -7.03
CA VAL A 138 -12.02 1.05 -7.83
C VAL A 138 -11.30 1.72 -9.02
N VAL A 139 -10.11 2.27 -8.79
CA VAL A 139 -9.29 2.90 -9.83
C VAL A 139 -8.86 1.87 -10.89
N ALA A 140 -8.50 0.66 -10.47
CA ALA A 140 -8.07 -0.42 -11.35
C ALA A 140 -9.17 -0.82 -12.32
N VAL A 141 -10.40 -1.00 -11.85
CA VAL A 141 -11.55 -1.32 -12.71
C VAL A 141 -11.74 -0.25 -13.80
N ARG A 142 -11.64 1.03 -13.42
CA ARG A 142 -11.88 2.17 -14.32
C ARG A 142 -10.77 2.36 -15.37
N ILE A 143 -9.51 2.15 -14.99
CA ILE A 143 -8.37 2.35 -15.91
C ILE A 143 -8.14 1.09 -16.74
N ILE A 144 -8.14 -0.07 -16.11
CA ILE A 144 -7.67 -1.31 -16.74
C ILE A 144 -8.72 -1.87 -17.69
N LYS A 145 -10.02 -1.50 -17.56
CA LYS A 145 -11.16 -1.88 -18.42
C LYS A 145 -10.83 -3.06 -19.33
N VAL A 146 -11.01 -4.25 -18.77
CA VAL A 146 -10.91 -5.50 -19.50
C VAL A 146 -12.26 -5.69 -20.15
N LEU A 147 -12.29 -5.52 -21.49
CA LEU A 147 -13.42 -5.93 -22.33
C LEU A 147 -13.53 -7.45 -22.30
#